data_AF-A0A0D1CQW8-F1
#
_entry.id   AF-A0A0D1CQW8-F1
#
_cell.length_a   1.000
_cell.length_b   1.000
_cell.length_c   1.000
_cell.angle_alpha   90.00
_cell.angle_beta   90.00
_cell.angle_gamma   90.00
#
_symmetry.space_group_name_H-M   'P 1'
#
loop_
_entity.id
_entity.type
_entity.pdbx_description
1 polymer ?
#
loop_
_entity_poly.entity_id
_entity_poly.type
_entity_poly.pdbx_seq_one_letter_code
_entity_poly.pdbx_strand_id
1 'polypeptide(L)'
;MSLNVALVGCGRIARALHGPILSRLPAARLSAIVDPDGAARMAMSRIAPGAVLHADLESVLQAGEADAVVICTPPEYHAEATLAALDAGLPVYVEKPLAPTEQEAEALIAARQVAGTVGIVGHNFRFHPEILSARDRIASGELGAPVAIRSVFTSERRALPDWKLKMGGGGDALTDLGSHHVDLFGYLSGQAVDPGSVQARQKPGPDGSAATLSASLDDGTPLSLTVAQTSGVSVHRIEILCEKAHLEIDLVSGRATMSRSQARLGTMGRWQARIADGAAAVDPRHRPDPSFEAALSHFVTVAAGGDPAGSAVPADFRVGARAMTLLRSALD
;
A
#
# COMPACT_ATOMS: atom_id res chain seq x y z
N MET A 1 18.68 -0.26 19.48
CA MET A 1 17.79 -1.04 20.36
C MET A 1 16.73 -1.70 19.50
N SER A 2 16.29 -2.91 19.83
CA SER A 2 15.17 -3.56 19.14
C SER A 2 13.85 -3.10 19.77
N LEU A 3 12.88 -2.74 18.94
CA LEU A 3 11.57 -2.25 19.36
C LEU A 3 10.60 -3.42 19.60
N ASN A 4 9.90 -3.43 20.73
CA ASN A 4 8.89 -4.45 21.02
C ASN A 4 7.60 -4.14 20.24
N VAL A 5 7.22 -5.02 19.32
CA VAL A 5 6.06 -4.81 18.45
C VAL A 5 4.94 -5.76 18.85
N ALA A 6 3.73 -5.21 19.02
CA ALA A 6 2.51 -5.99 19.09
C ALA A 6 1.89 -6.16 17.69
N LEU A 7 1.54 -7.38 17.31
CA LEU A 7 0.80 -7.67 16.07
C LEU A 7 -0.66 -7.99 16.40
N VAL A 8 -1.57 -7.13 15.95
CA VAL A 8 -3.01 -7.19 16.24
C VAL A 8 -3.77 -7.70 15.03
N GLY A 9 -4.48 -8.80 15.19
CA GLY A 9 -5.14 -9.51 14.09
C GLY A 9 -4.22 -10.56 13.47
N CYS A 10 -4.52 -11.83 13.71
CA CYS A 10 -3.77 -12.99 13.22
C CYS A 10 -4.29 -13.51 11.88
N GLY A 11 -4.83 -12.63 11.04
CA GLY A 11 -5.41 -12.96 9.75
C GLY A 11 -4.39 -13.42 8.71
N ARG A 12 -4.84 -13.55 7.45
CA ARG A 12 -4.01 -14.04 6.34
C ARG A 12 -2.77 -13.17 6.10
N ILE A 13 -2.92 -11.84 6.06
CA ILE A 13 -1.81 -10.91 5.80
C ILE A 13 -0.76 -10.97 6.91
N ALA A 14 -1.22 -11.04 8.16
CA ALA A 14 -0.39 -11.21 9.33
C ALA A 14 0.41 -12.52 9.27
N ARG A 15 -0.23 -13.66 9.00
CA ARG A 15 0.44 -14.96 9.00
C ARG A 15 1.35 -15.17 7.79
N ALA A 16 0.97 -14.64 6.62
CA ALA A 16 1.72 -14.85 5.39
C ALA A 16 2.89 -13.88 5.21
N LEU A 17 2.79 -12.65 5.73
CA LEU A 17 3.74 -11.58 5.45
C LEU A 17 4.23 -10.90 6.74
N HIS A 18 3.36 -10.19 7.48
CA HIS A 18 3.83 -9.32 8.57
C HIS A 18 4.49 -10.06 9.72
N GLY A 19 3.89 -11.15 10.22
CA GLY A 19 4.44 -11.98 11.29
C GLY A 19 5.82 -12.55 10.94
N PRO A 20 5.99 -13.24 9.80
CA PRO A 20 7.30 -13.72 9.36
C PRO A 20 8.35 -12.61 9.18
N ILE A 21 7.95 -11.44 8.66
CA ILE A 21 8.85 -10.29 8.49
C ILE A 21 9.26 -9.75 9.86
N LEU A 22 8.31 -9.39 10.73
CA LEU A 22 8.59 -8.82 12.06
C LEU A 22 9.43 -9.77 12.92
N SER A 23 9.24 -11.08 12.79
CA SER A 23 9.99 -12.09 13.55
C SER A 23 11.48 -12.18 13.16
N ARG A 24 11.86 -11.71 11.97
CA ARG A 24 13.24 -11.74 11.47
C ARG A 24 13.88 -10.37 11.33
N LEU A 25 13.12 -9.28 11.45
CA LEU A 25 13.63 -7.92 11.36
C LEU A 25 14.51 -7.62 12.59
N PRO A 26 15.83 -7.35 12.44
CA PRO A 26 16.72 -7.18 13.59
C PRO A 26 16.37 -6.01 14.52
N ALA A 27 15.72 -4.98 13.97
CA ALA A 27 15.29 -3.81 14.72
C ALA A 27 13.94 -4.00 15.43
N ALA A 28 13.26 -5.13 15.25
CA ALA A 28 11.98 -5.45 15.86
C ALA A 28 12.07 -6.74 16.66
N ARG A 29 11.31 -6.80 17.75
CA ARG A 29 10.99 -8.02 18.47
C ARG A 29 9.48 -8.13 18.51
N LEU A 30 8.92 -9.15 17.86
CA LEU A 30 7.50 -9.44 17.99
C LEU A 30 7.23 -9.94 19.43
N SER A 31 6.75 -9.04 20.29
CA SER A 31 6.62 -9.27 21.74
C SER A 31 5.23 -9.78 22.12
N ALA A 32 4.20 -9.35 21.39
CA ALA A 32 2.82 -9.72 21.64
C ALA A 32 2.07 -10.05 20.33
N ILE A 33 1.21 -11.06 20.41
CA ILE A 33 0.27 -11.46 19.36
C ILE A 33 -1.14 -11.31 19.94
N VAL A 34 -1.98 -10.54 19.26
CA VAL A 34 -3.34 -10.25 19.70
C VAL A 34 -4.36 -10.76 18.67
N ASP A 35 -5.27 -11.61 19.11
CA ASP A 35 -6.46 -12.00 18.35
C ASP A 35 -7.51 -12.62 19.30
N PRO A 36 -8.81 -12.31 19.17
CA PRO A 36 -9.83 -12.95 20.00
C PRO A 36 -9.86 -14.48 19.78
N ASP A 37 -9.58 -14.97 18.57
CA ASP A 37 -9.55 -16.38 18.26
C ASP A 37 -8.26 -17.05 18.77
N GLY A 38 -8.40 -17.93 19.76
CA GLY A 38 -7.29 -18.72 20.30
C GLY A 38 -6.58 -19.58 19.25
N ALA A 39 -7.31 -20.13 18.27
CA ALA A 39 -6.70 -20.93 17.20
C ALA A 39 -5.84 -20.07 16.27
N ALA A 40 -6.28 -18.85 15.96
CA ALA A 40 -5.51 -17.89 15.18
C ALA A 40 -4.22 -17.49 15.89
N ARG A 41 -4.27 -17.23 17.21
CA ARG A 41 -3.07 -16.97 18.04
C ARG A 41 -2.12 -18.15 18.07
N MET A 42 -2.62 -19.37 18.26
CA MET A 42 -1.79 -20.57 18.22
C MET A 42 -1.14 -20.80 16.86
N ALA A 43 -1.79 -20.42 15.77
CA ALA A 43 -1.17 -20.48 14.45
C ALA A 43 -0.03 -19.47 14.31
N MET A 44 -0.22 -18.25 14.82
CA MET A 44 0.79 -17.21 14.80
C MET A 44 1.97 -17.49 15.75
N SER A 45 1.73 -18.14 16.89
CA SER A 45 2.82 -18.50 17.83
C SER A 45 3.84 -19.46 17.22
N ARG A 46 3.46 -20.25 16.22
CA ARG A 46 4.41 -21.09 15.45
C ARG A 46 5.35 -20.25 14.57
N ILE A 47 4.90 -19.08 14.14
CA ILE A 47 5.69 -18.13 13.35
C ILE A 47 6.60 -17.31 14.28
N ALA A 48 6.07 -16.90 15.44
CA ALA A 48 6.78 -16.09 16.42
C ALA A 48 6.71 -16.71 17.83
N PRO A 49 7.53 -17.74 18.10
CA PRO A 49 7.43 -18.53 19.35
C PRO A 49 7.81 -17.76 20.62
N GLY A 50 8.44 -16.59 20.50
CA GLY A 50 8.81 -15.74 21.64
C GLY A 50 7.75 -14.70 22.03
N ALA A 51 6.64 -14.62 21.30
CA ALA A 51 5.59 -13.63 21.55
C ALA A 51 4.56 -14.14 22.58
N VAL A 52 4.12 -13.25 23.46
CA VAL A 52 3.02 -13.51 24.41
C VAL A 52 1.69 -13.43 23.68
N LEU A 53 0.76 -14.33 23.98
CA LEU A 53 -0.54 -14.41 23.30
C LEU A 53 -1.62 -13.73 24.14
N HIS A 54 -2.28 -12.72 23.58
CA HIS A 54 -3.30 -11.90 24.25
C HIS A 54 -4.63 -11.94 23.49
N ALA A 55 -5.76 -11.91 24.20
CA ALA A 55 -7.08 -11.98 23.55
C ALA A 55 -7.51 -10.61 22.99
N ASP A 56 -6.98 -9.55 23.58
CA ASP A 56 -7.33 -8.16 23.34
C ASP A 56 -6.07 -7.29 23.42
N LEU A 57 -6.13 -6.13 22.77
CA LEU A 57 -5.03 -5.18 22.73
C LEU A 57 -4.83 -4.46 24.07
N GLU A 58 -5.92 -4.24 24.81
CA GLU A 58 -5.90 -3.55 26.10
C GLU A 58 -4.94 -4.24 27.09
N SER A 59 -4.98 -5.57 27.17
CA SER A 59 -4.07 -6.36 28.02
C SER A 59 -2.59 -6.10 27.70
N VAL A 60 -2.24 -5.96 26.41
CA VAL A 60 -0.86 -5.66 25.97
C VAL A 60 -0.44 -4.26 26.40
N LEU A 61 -1.34 -3.29 26.23
CA LEU A 61 -1.09 -1.89 26.57
C LEU A 61 -0.93 -1.71 28.09
N GLN A 62 -1.81 -2.32 28.88
CA GLN A 62 -1.74 -2.28 30.35
C GLN A 62 -0.47 -2.95 30.90
N ALA A 63 -0.01 -4.03 30.27
CA ALA A 63 1.20 -4.72 30.66
C ALA A 63 2.50 -4.00 30.23
N GLY A 64 2.41 -3.00 29.36
CA GLY A 64 3.57 -2.29 28.82
C GLY A 64 4.47 -3.21 27.95
N GLU A 65 3.87 -4.17 27.27
CA GLU A 65 4.61 -5.20 26.50
C GLU A 65 5.00 -4.76 25.08
N ALA A 66 4.57 -3.58 24.65
CA ALA A 66 4.77 -3.06 23.30
C ALA A 66 5.25 -1.61 23.29
N ASP A 67 6.21 -1.34 22.42
CA ASP A 67 6.73 -0.02 22.07
C ASP A 67 6.10 0.51 20.77
N ALA A 68 5.48 -0.36 19.96
CA ALA A 68 4.69 0.00 18.77
C ALA A 68 3.68 -1.10 18.42
N VAL A 69 2.68 -0.74 17.59
CA VAL A 69 1.58 -1.64 17.21
C VAL A 69 1.47 -1.76 15.69
N VAL A 70 1.34 -3.00 15.19
CA VAL A 70 1.02 -3.33 13.80
C VAL A 70 -0.38 -3.95 13.76
N ILE A 71 -1.31 -3.28 13.09
CA ILE A 71 -2.73 -3.64 13.05
C ILE A 71 -3.06 -4.26 11.69
N CYS A 72 -3.57 -5.49 11.74
CA CYS A 72 -3.91 -6.37 10.62
C CYS A 72 -5.30 -7.00 10.81
N THR A 73 -6.16 -6.34 11.60
CA THR A 73 -7.54 -6.75 11.85
C THR A 73 -8.40 -6.55 10.60
N PRO A 74 -9.66 -7.04 10.59
CA PRO A 74 -10.63 -6.57 9.60
C PRO A 74 -10.84 -5.05 9.70
N PRO A 75 -11.12 -4.34 8.58
CA PRO A 75 -11.22 -2.88 8.53
C PRO A 75 -12.17 -2.27 9.55
N GLU A 76 -13.28 -2.93 9.86
CA GLU A 76 -14.26 -2.48 10.86
C GLU A 76 -13.68 -2.35 12.28
N TYR A 77 -12.54 -2.99 12.56
CA TYR A 77 -11.83 -2.90 13.84
C TYR A 77 -10.55 -2.06 13.78
N HIS A 78 -10.22 -1.45 12.62
CA HIS A 78 -9.02 -0.63 12.50
C HIS A 78 -9.10 0.61 13.39
N ALA A 79 -10.24 1.29 13.42
CA ALA A 79 -10.39 2.53 14.17
C ALA A 79 -10.24 2.32 15.67
N GLU A 80 -10.96 1.34 16.23
CA GLU A 80 -10.89 0.99 17.65
C GLU A 80 -9.46 0.62 18.08
N ALA A 81 -8.81 -0.30 17.36
CA ALA A 81 -7.45 -0.72 17.68
C ALA A 81 -6.41 0.40 17.53
N THR A 82 -6.58 1.26 16.51
CA THR A 82 -5.67 2.39 16.26
C THR A 82 -5.81 3.44 17.35
N LEU A 83 -7.04 3.82 17.73
CA LEU A 83 -7.28 4.77 18.82
C LEU A 83 -6.67 4.28 20.13
N ALA A 84 -6.90 3.01 20.50
CA ALA A 84 -6.34 2.44 21.73
C ALA A 84 -4.79 2.53 21.76
N ALA A 85 -4.12 2.25 20.65
CA ALA A 85 -2.67 2.35 20.56
C ALA A 85 -2.16 3.80 20.61
N LEU A 86 -2.87 4.74 19.97
CA LEU A 86 -2.53 6.16 19.98
C LEU A 86 -2.76 6.80 21.36
N ASP A 87 -3.84 6.44 22.04
CA ASP A 87 -4.15 6.90 23.40
C ASP A 87 -3.09 6.43 24.40
N ALA A 88 -2.49 5.25 24.15
CA ALA A 88 -1.33 4.75 24.89
C ALA A 88 0.01 5.42 24.48
N GLY A 89 -0.01 6.36 23.53
CA GLY A 89 1.18 7.06 23.05
C GLY A 89 2.13 6.17 22.23
N LEU A 90 1.62 5.14 21.56
CA LEU A 90 2.44 4.23 20.75
C LEU A 90 2.41 4.61 19.24
N PRO A 91 3.53 4.43 18.52
CA PRO A 91 3.56 4.37 17.07
C PRO A 91 2.65 3.27 16.50
N VAL A 92 1.95 3.57 15.40
CA VAL A 92 1.01 2.64 14.75
C VAL A 92 1.32 2.45 13.26
N TYR A 93 1.37 1.19 12.83
CA TYR A 93 1.21 0.78 11.44
C TYR A 93 -0.14 0.09 11.31
N VAL A 94 -1.02 0.58 10.45
CA VAL A 94 -2.35 -0.01 10.21
C VAL A 94 -2.47 -0.44 8.76
N GLU A 95 -2.92 -1.67 8.53
CA GLU A 95 -3.21 -2.14 7.17
C GLU A 95 -4.29 -1.26 6.51
N LYS A 96 -4.28 -1.24 5.18
CA LYS A 96 -5.25 -0.46 4.40
C LYS A 96 -6.59 -1.22 4.28
N PRO A 97 -7.74 -0.52 4.20
CA PRO A 97 -7.91 0.93 4.30
C PRO A 97 -7.72 1.43 5.75
N LEU A 98 -7.42 2.73 5.93
CA LEU A 98 -7.20 3.31 7.26
C LEU A 98 -8.38 3.07 8.22
N ALA A 99 -9.61 3.22 7.71
CA ALA A 99 -10.86 3.06 8.45
C ALA A 99 -11.97 2.61 7.47
N PRO A 100 -13.14 2.16 7.97
CA PRO A 100 -14.29 1.85 7.12
C PRO A 100 -15.08 3.11 6.71
N THR A 101 -14.96 4.20 7.48
CA THR A 101 -15.68 5.46 7.23
C THR A 101 -14.75 6.66 7.28
N GLU A 102 -15.10 7.70 6.51
CA GLU A 102 -14.42 8.99 6.53
C GLU A 102 -14.44 9.66 7.91
N GLN A 103 -15.56 9.55 8.63
CA GLN A 103 -15.69 10.07 9.98
C GLN A 103 -14.69 9.42 10.93
N GLU A 104 -14.52 8.09 10.84
CA GLU A 104 -13.51 7.38 11.63
C GLU A 104 -12.10 7.73 11.19
N ALA A 105 -11.82 7.84 9.89
CA ALA A 105 -10.50 8.26 9.40
C ALA A 105 -10.09 9.65 9.91
N GLU A 106 -11.01 10.62 9.92
CA GLU A 106 -10.77 11.96 10.48
C GLU A 106 -10.52 11.90 12.00
N ALA A 107 -11.24 11.06 12.73
CA ALA A 107 -10.99 10.83 14.15
C ALA A 107 -9.58 10.26 14.39
N LEU A 108 -9.11 9.33 13.55
CA LEU A 108 -7.76 8.78 13.63
C LEU A 108 -6.68 9.82 13.33
N ILE A 109 -6.90 10.70 12.34
CA ILE A 109 -5.97 11.79 12.03
C ILE A 109 -5.84 12.73 13.23
N ALA A 110 -6.98 13.12 13.83
CA ALA A 110 -7.01 13.98 15.00
C ALA A 110 -6.32 13.33 16.21
N ALA A 111 -6.64 12.08 16.52
CA ALA A 111 -6.02 11.32 17.61
C ALA A 111 -4.50 11.19 17.41
N ARG A 112 -4.05 10.88 16.20
CA ARG A 112 -2.62 10.79 15.88
C ARG A 112 -1.90 12.11 16.07
N GLN A 113 -2.56 13.23 15.73
CA GLN A 113 -2.00 14.56 15.94
C GLN A 113 -1.88 14.89 17.44
N VAL A 114 -2.85 14.47 18.26
CA VAL A 114 -2.81 14.64 19.73
C VAL A 114 -1.72 13.77 20.36
N ALA A 115 -1.62 12.50 19.95
CA ALA A 115 -0.62 11.56 20.47
C ALA A 115 0.82 11.98 20.09
N GLY A 116 0.99 12.65 18.95
CA GLY A 116 2.30 13.11 18.48
C GLY A 116 3.24 11.98 18.02
N THR A 117 2.71 10.77 17.80
CA THR A 117 3.48 9.58 17.40
C THR A 117 3.46 9.34 15.90
N VAL A 118 4.21 8.34 15.44
CA VAL A 118 4.19 7.87 14.05
C VAL A 118 2.86 7.14 13.78
N GLY A 119 2.20 7.48 12.66
CA GLY A 119 1.05 6.75 12.15
C GLY A 119 1.23 6.47 10.65
N ILE A 120 1.34 5.21 10.27
CA ILE A 120 1.54 4.76 8.89
C ILE A 120 0.40 3.84 8.45
N VAL A 121 -0.08 4.04 7.23
CA VAL A 121 -1.04 3.17 6.56
C VAL A 121 -0.30 2.22 5.61
N GLY A 122 -0.78 0.97 5.51
CA GLY A 122 -0.19 -0.12 4.73
C GLY A 122 -0.23 0.03 3.20
N HIS A 123 0.01 1.23 2.66
CA HIS A 123 0.27 1.45 1.24
C HIS A 123 1.71 1.05 0.88
N ASN A 124 2.01 -0.23 1.02
CA ASN A 124 3.35 -0.79 0.87
C ASN A 124 3.95 -0.57 -0.52
N PHE A 125 3.16 -0.44 -1.60
CA PHE A 125 3.71 -0.31 -2.96
C PHE A 125 4.60 0.92 -3.17
N ARG A 126 4.49 1.96 -2.33
CA ARG A 126 5.45 3.09 -2.31
C ARG A 126 6.90 2.64 -2.11
N PHE A 127 7.11 1.49 -1.47
CA PHE A 127 8.40 0.93 -1.10
C PHE A 127 8.96 -0.06 -2.14
N HIS A 128 8.29 -0.25 -3.29
CA HIS A 128 8.92 -0.97 -4.41
C HIS A 128 10.12 -0.17 -4.94
N PRO A 129 11.30 -0.79 -5.13
CA PRO A 129 12.48 -0.10 -5.66
C PRO A 129 12.23 0.62 -6.99
N GLU A 130 11.40 0.02 -7.84
CA GLU A 130 11.01 0.54 -9.15
C GLU A 130 10.16 1.81 -9.01
N ILE A 131 9.27 1.85 -8.02
CA ILE A 131 8.42 3.00 -7.70
C ILE A 131 9.26 4.14 -7.11
N LEU A 132 10.19 3.82 -6.19
CA LEU A 132 11.11 4.80 -5.62
C LEU A 132 11.98 5.45 -6.69
N SER A 133 12.62 4.63 -7.53
CA SER A 133 13.43 5.11 -8.66
C SER A 133 12.63 5.99 -9.62
N ALA A 134 11.39 5.60 -9.95
CA ALA A 134 10.53 6.41 -10.80
C ALA A 134 10.18 7.76 -10.17
N ARG A 135 9.79 7.77 -8.89
CA ARG A 135 9.48 8.99 -8.14
C ARG A 135 10.68 9.93 -8.11
N ASP A 136 11.87 9.45 -7.78
CA ASP A 136 13.07 10.30 -7.66
C ASP A 136 13.44 10.95 -9.00
N ARG A 137 13.27 10.23 -10.11
CA ARG A 137 13.50 10.76 -11.46
C ARG A 137 12.46 11.79 -11.90
N ILE A 138 11.20 11.60 -11.51
CA ILE A 138 10.13 12.59 -11.75
C ILE A 138 10.41 13.84 -10.91
N ALA A 139 10.63 13.66 -9.60
CA ALA A 139 10.84 14.75 -8.65
C ALA A 139 12.10 15.59 -8.96
N SER A 140 13.16 14.98 -9.48
CA SER A 140 14.37 15.69 -9.92
C SER A 140 14.21 16.45 -11.25
N GLY A 141 13.09 16.28 -11.96
CA GLY A 141 12.83 16.91 -13.26
C GLY A 141 13.56 16.26 -14.43
N GLU A 142 14.23 15.12 -14.23
CA GLU A 142 14.95 14.36 -15.27
C GLU A 142 14.03 13.99 -16.44
N LEU A 143 12.76 13.70 -16.12
CA LEU A 143 11.76 13.22 -17.07
C LEU A 143 10.83 14.33 -17.58
N GLY A 144 10.93 15.55 -17.03
CA GLY A 144 9.92 16.59 -17.20
C GLY A 144 8.63 16.27 -16.42
N ALA A 145 7.63 17.14 -16.54
CA ALA A 145 6.35 16.94 -15.85
C ALA A 145 5.61 15.69 -16.37
N PRO A 146 4.88 14.96 -15.52
CA PRO A 146 3.89 13.98 -15.99
C PRO A 146 2.85 14.65 -16.90
N VAL A 147 2.47 13.95 -17.97
CA VAL A 147 1.48 14.37 -18.97
C VAL A 147 0.28 13.43 -18.96
N ALA A 148 0.47 12.15 -18.63
CA ALA A 148 -0.61 11.21 -18.35
C ALA A 148 -0.11 10.00 -17.55
N ILE A 149 -0.99 9.38 -16.78
CA ILE A 149 -0.69 8.17 -16.01
C ILE A 149 -1.72 7.08 -16.32
N ARG A 150 -1.27 5.84 -16.55
CA ARG A 150 -2.15 4.69 -16.69
C ARG A 150 -1.69 3.55 -15.80
N SER A 151 -2.61 2.85 -15.18
CA SER A 151 -2.32 1.63 -14.44
C SER A 151 -3.29 0.50 -14.75
N VAL A 152 -2.78 -0.73 -14.70
CA VAL A 152 -3.57 -1.95 -14.65
C VAL A 152 -3.08 -2.81 -13.49
N PHE A 153 -3.99 -3.20 -12.60
CA PHE A 153 -3.66 -4.08 -11.49
C PHE A 153 -4.67 -5.20 -11.32
N THR A 154 -4.17 -6.43 -11.38
CA THR A 154 -4.94 -7.62 -11.14
C THR A 154 -4.45 -8.36 -9.90
N SER A 155 -5.40 -8.95 -9.20
CA SER A 155 -5.12 -9.92 -8.15
C SER A 155 -5.81 -11.22 -8.47
N GLU A 156 -5.43 -12.28 -7.79
CA GLU A 156 -6.21 -13.52 -7.83
C GLU A 156 -7.60 -13.28 -7.21
N ARG A 157 -8.63 -13.82 -7.87
CA ARG A 157 -9.97 -13.93 -7.31
C ARG A 157 -9.94 -14.99 -6.22
N ARG A 158 -10.35 -14.59 -5.02
CA ARG A 158 -10.26 -15.41 -3.83
C ARG A 158 -11.64 -15.60 -3.23
N ALA A 159 -11.85 -16.73 -2.56
CA ALA A 159 -13.00 -16.85 -1.66
C ALA A 159 -12.85 -15.78 -0.58
N LEU A 160 -13.74 -14.80 -0.59
CA LEU A 160 -13.73 -13.72 0.37
C LEU A 160 -14.41 -14.21 1.66
N PRO A 161 -13.87 -13.91 2.85
CA PRO A 161 -14.59 -14.14 4.10
C PRO A 161 -15.90 -13.34 4.10
N ASP A 162 -16.91 -13.81 4.84
CA ASP A 162 -18.24 -13.20 4.89
C ASP A 162 -18.22 -11.68 5.16
N TRP A 163 -17.28 -11.18 5.98
CA TRP A 163 -17.15 -9.75 6.26
C TRP A 163 -16.76 -8.92 5.02
N LYS A 164 -15.91 -9.46 4.13
CA LYS A 164 -15.55 -8.81 2.85
C LYS A 164 -16.69 -8.84 1.84
N LEU A 165 -17.64 -9.76 2.00
CA LEU A 165 -18.81 -9.92 1.12
C LEU A 165 -20.02 -9.10 1.58
N LYS A 166 -20.15 -8.84 2.89
CA LYS A 166 -21.39 -8.30 3.49
C LYS A 166 -21.52 -6.78 3.47
N MET A 167 -20.57 -6.05 2.93
CA MET A 167 -20.62 -4.59 2.87
C MET A 167 -19.89 -4.13 1.61
N GLY A 168 -20.09 -2.90 1.16
CA GLY A 168 -19.07 -2.16 0.40
C GLY A 168 -17.76 -1.95 1.19
N GLY A 169 -17.36 -2.91 2.03
CA GLY A 169 -16.29 -2.90 3.01
C GLY A 169 -14.94 -3.32 2.42
N GLY A 170 -14.67 -2.92 1.19
CA GLY A 170 -13.34 -3.09 0.59
C GLY A 170 -13.03 -4.48 0.03
N GLY A 171 -14.06 -5.29 -0.26
CA GLY A 171 -13.91 -6.60 -0.92
C GLY A 171 -13.90 -6.55 -2.44
N ASP A 172 -14.49 -5.50 -3.03
CA ASP A 172 -14.52 -5.29 -4.48
C ASP A 172 -13.12 -4.92 -5.02
N ALA A 173 -12.93 -5.12 -6.33
CA ALA A 173 -11.64 -4.88 -6.96
C ALA A 173 -11.21 -3.41 -6.88
N LEU A 174 -12.14 -2.45 -6.90
CA LEU A 174 -11.81 -1.02 -6.88
C LEU A 174 -11.29 -0.59 -5.52
N THR A 175 -11.98 -0.95 -4.45
CA THR A 175 -11.57 -0.56 -3.11
C THR A 175 -10.32 -1.33 -2.65
N ASP A 176 -10.25 -2.65 -2.90
CA ASP A 176 -9.11 -3.47 -2.47
C ASP A 176 -7.84 -3.13 -3.26
N LEU A 177 -7.93 -3.09 -4.60
CA LEU A 177 -6.76 -2.93 -5.47
C LEU A 177 -6.51 -1.46 -5.82
N GLY A 178 -7.56 -0.70 -6.09
CA GLY A 178 -7.45 0.68 -6.55
C GLY A 178 -6.94 1.65 -5.48
N SER A 179 -7.14 1.35 -4.19
CA SER A 179 -6.62 2.17 -3.09
C SER A 179 -5.10 2.29 -3.11
N HIS A 180 -4.38 1.23 -3.50
CA HIS A 180 -2.94 1.31 -3.73
C HIS A 180 -2.56 2.23 -4.90
N HIS A 181 -3.35 2.24 -5.98
CA HIS A 181 -3.01 3.04 -7.16
C HIS A 181 -3.38 4.50 -7.03
N VAL A 182 -4.50 4.83 -6.37
CA VAL A 182 -4.84 6.21 -6.04
C VAL A 182 -3.74 6.83 -5.17
N ASP A 183 -3.24 6.09 -4.19
CA ASP A 183 -2.05 6.46 -3.42
C ASP A 183 -0.81 6.67 -4.32
N LEU A 184 -0.48 5.68 -5.16
CA LEU A 184 0.69 5.75 -6.03
C LEU A 184 0.65 6.90 -7.03
N PHE A 185 -0.53 7.25 -7.58
CA PHE A 185 -0.65 8.36 -8.51
C PHE A 185 -0.19 9.67 -7.87
N GLY A 186 -0.61 9.92 -6.63
CA GLY A 186 -0.14 11.10 -5.93
C GLY A 186 1.32 11.01 -5.50
N TYR A 187 1.74 9.83 -5.05
CA TYR A 187 3.12 9.59 -4.64
C TYR A 187 4.15 9.78 -5.77
N LEU A 188 3.85 9.29 -6.97
CA LEU A 188 4.73 9.35 -8.14
C LEU A 188 4.77 10.74 -8.76
N SER A 189 3.62 11.40 -8.86
CA SER A 189 3.52 12.72 -9.49
C SER A 189 3.93 13.87 -8.58
N GLY A 190 3.86 13.68 -7.25
CA GLY A 190 3.96 14.78 -6.29
C GLY A 190 2.74 15.71 -6.29
N GLN A 191 1.72 15.37 -7.08
CA GLN A 191 0.43 16.06 -7.14
C GLN A 191 -0.63 15.22 -6.46
N ALA A 192 -1.80 15.80 -6.28
CA ALA A 192 -2.88 15.15 -5.60
C ALA A 192 -3.99 14.83 -6.62
N VAL A 193 -4.73 13.73 -6.43
CA VAL A 193 -5.85 13.38 -7.33
C VAL A 193 -7.02 14.32 -7.05
N ASP A 194 -7.51 15.03 -8.07
CA ASP A 194 -8.65 15.94 -7.95
C ASP A 194 -9.92 15.15 -7.65
N PRO A 195 -10.52 15.30 -6.45
CA PRO A 195 -11.74 14.59 -6.07
C PRO A 195 -12.91 14.84 -7.03
N GLY A 196 -13.02 16.04 -7.61
CA GLY A 196 -14.12 16.40 -8.51
C GLY A 196 -14.03 15.75 -9.89
N SER A 197 -12.89 15.18 -10.24
CA SER A 197 -12.64 14.55 -11.55
C SER A 197 -12.87 13.04 -11.56
N VAL A 198 -13.02 12.41 -10.40
CA VAL A 198 -13.02 10.95 -10.28
C VAL A 198 -14.33 10.36 -10.79
N GLN A 199 -14.21 9.40 -11.72
CA GLN A 199 -15.32 8.59 -12.20
C GLN A 199 -14.89 7.14 -12.21
N ALA A 200 -15.70 6.25 -11.63
CA ALA A 200 -15.49 4.81 -11.73
C ALA A 200 -16.67 4.11 -12.41
N ARG A 201 -16.36 2.97 -13.04
CA ARG A 201 -17.35 2.05 -13.59
C ARG A 201 -16.99 0.65 -13.16
N GLN A 202 -17.86 0.05 -12.37
CA GLN A 202 -17.72 -1.33 -11.93
C GLN A 202 -18.36 -2.27 -12.96
N LYS A 203 -17.71 -3.42 -13.20
CA LYS A 203 -18.28 -4.49 -14.00
C LYS A 203 -19.56 -4.99 -13.30
N PRO A 204 -20.70 -5.09 -14.01
CA PRO A 204 -21.92 -5.65 -13.43
C PRO A 204 -21.69 -7.07 -12.91
N GLY A 205 -22.19 -7.34 -11.70
CA GLY A 205 -22.07 -8.64 -11.05
C GLY A 205 -22.15 -8.53 -9.53
N PRO A 206 -22.31 -9.66 -8.83
CA PRO A 206 -22.53 -9.67 -7.38
C PRO A 206 -21.27 -9.36 -6.56
N ASP A 207 -20.08 -9.33 -7.20
CA ASP A 207 -18.80 -9.37 -6.50
C ASP A 207 -17.87 -8.18 -6.78
N GLY A 208 -18.22 -7.30 -7.72
CA GLY A 208 -17.31 -6.21 -8.10
C GLY A 208 -15.94 -6.67 -8.58
N SER A 209 -15.89 -7.79 -9.29
CA SER A 209 -14.63 -8.43 -9.72
C SER A 209 -13.76 -7.57 -10.64
N ALA A 210 -14.26 -6.50 -11.24
CA ALA A 210 -13.45 -5.59 -12.04
C ALA A 210 -14.05 -4.18 -12.07
N ALA A 211 -13.21 -3.18 -12.26
CA ALA A 211 -13.63 -1.80 -12.44
C ALA A 211 -12.61 -1.01 -13.27
N THR A 212 -13.05 0.09 -13.85
CA THR A 212 -12.18 1.14 -14.38
C THR A 212 -12.41 2.43 -13.60
N LEU A 213 -11.35 3.20 -13.39
CA LEU A 213 -11.39 4.55 -12.82
C LEU A 213 -10.67 5.51 -13.77
N SER A 214 -11.25 6.68 -13.98
CA SER A 214 -10.64 7.83 -14.66
C SER A 214 -10.70 9.04 -13.76
N ALA A 215 -9.63 9.82 -13.71
CA ALA A 215 -9.56 11.07 -12.95
C ALA A 215 -8.51 12.00 -13.56
N SER A 216 -8.27 13.13 -12.91
CA SER A 216 -7.15 14.03 -13.16
C SER A 216 -6.41 14.32 -11.84
N LEU A 217 -5.14 14.69 -11.95
CA LEU A 217 -4.41 15.32 -10.85
C LEU A 217 -4.86 16.79 -10.72
N ASP A 218 -4.50 17.46 -9.62
CA ASP A 218 -4.84 18.86 -9.34
C ASP A 218 -4.34 19.83 -10.44
N ASP A 219 -3.31 19.45 -11.20
CA ASP A 219 -2.78 20.21 -12.34
C ASP A 219 -3.48 19.89 -13.68
N GLY A 220 -4.49 19.03 -13.68
CA GLY A 220 -5.24 18.59 -14.85
C GLY A 220 -4.62 17.41 -15.60
N THR A 221 -3.52 16.83 -15.12
CA THR A 221 -2.91 15.63 -15.74
C THR A 221 -3.89 14.45 -15.69
N PRO A 222 -4.30 13.88 -16.84
CA PRO A 222 -5.25 12.77 -16.87
C PRO A 222 -4.64 11.47 -16.34
N LEU A 223 -5.44 10.71 -15.61
CA LEU A 223 -5.08 9.37 -15.14
C LEU A 223 -6.17 8.33 -15.40
N SER A 224 -5.77 7.08 -15.58
CA SER A 224 -6.67 5.94 -15.73
C SER A 224 -6.16 4.70 -14.99
N LEU A 225 -7.11 3.93 -14.45
CA LEU A 225 -6.85 2.70 -13.71
C LEU A 225 -7.82 1.63 -14.18
N THR A 226 -7.30 0.43 -14.46
CA THR A 226 -8.11 -0.79 -14.58
C THR A 226 -7.74 -1.74 -13.46
N VAL A 227 -8.75 -2.24 -12.75
CA VAL A 227 -8.56 -3.26 -11.71
C VAL A 227 -9.39 -4.48 -12.00
N ALA A 228 -8.84 -5.67 -11.72
CA ALA A 228 -9.60 -6.91 -11.84
C ALA A 228 -9.10 -8.02 -10.92
N GLN A 229 -10.03 -8.74 -10.30
CA GLN A 229 -9.80 -10.02 -9.64
C GLN A 229 -9.97 -11.13 -10.68
N THR A 230 -8.90 -11.87 -10.97
CA THR A 230 -8.84 -12.87 -12.05
C THR A 230 -8.44 -14.25 -11.51
N SER A 231 -8.66 -15.33 -12.26
CA SER A 231 -8.34 -16.70 -11.83
C SER A 231 -6.95 -17.19 -12.24
N GLY A 232 -6.01 -16.30 -12.53
CA GLY A 232 -4.64 -16.69 -12.95
C GLY A 232 -3.89 -15.70 -13.83
N VAL A 233 -4.42 -14.49 -14.04
CA VAL A 233 -3.73 -13.42 -14.76
C VAL A 233 -3.15 -12.44 -13.74
N SER A 234 -1.83 -12.33 -13.71
CA SER A 234 -1.11 -11.36 -12.88
C SER A 234 -0.57 -10.25 -13.77
N VAL A 235 -1.14 -9.05 -13.62
CA VAL A 235 -0.69 -7.82 -14.26
C VAL A 235 -0.66 -6.77 -13.18
N HIS A 236 0.49 -6.12 -13.00
CA HIS A 236 0.62 -4.98 -12.11
C HIS A 236 1.55 -3.99 -12.79
N ARG A 237 0.97 -3.13 -13.63
CA ARG A 237 1.70 -2.26 -14.54
C ARG A 237 1.28 -0.81 -14.36
N ILE A 238 2.27 0.08 -14.31
CA ILE A 238 2.09 1.53 -14.25
C ILE A 238 2.87 2.14 -15.41
N GLU A 239 2.21 2.98 -16.20
CA GLU A 239 2.79 3.74 -17.30
C GLU A 239 2.68 5.22 -16.97
N ILE A 240 3.78 5.94 -17.10
CA ILE A 240 3.87 7.38 -16.86
C ILE A 240 4.44 8.02 -18.12
N LEU A 241 3.61 8.80 -18.79
CA LEU A 241 4.05 9.64 -19.91
C LEU A 241 4.50 10.96 -19.32
N CYS A 242 5.77 11.30 -19.47
CA CYS A 242 6.32 12.61 -19.09
C CYS A 242 6.75 13.38 -20.35
N GLU A 243 6.96 14.69 -20.20
CA GLU A 243 7.36 15.56 -21.32
C GLU A 243 8.63 15.09 -22.06
N LYS A 244 9.59 14.50 -21.33
CA LYS A 244 10.92 14.13 -21.87
C LYS A 244 11.18 12.63 -21.91
N ALA A 245 10.26 11.80 -21.40
CA ALA A 245 10.42 10.35 -21.32
C ALA A 245 9.09 9.63 -21.08
N HIS A 246 9.04 8.35 -21.41
CA HIS A 246 7.99 7.43 -21.01
C HIS A 246 8.57 6.36 -20.09
N LEU A 247 7.93 6.15 -18.93
CA LEU A 247 8.22 5.08 -17.98
C LEU A 247 7.15 3.99 -18.03
N GLU A 248 7.58 2.73 -18.11
CA GLU A 248 6.74 1.56 -17.88
C GLU A 248 7.32 0.76 -16.71
N ILE A 249 6.52 0.57 -15.66
CA ILE A 249 6.87 -0.18 -14.45
C ILE A 249 5.97 -1.41 -14.40
N ASP A 250 6.56 -2.59 -14.31
CA ASP A 250 5.89 -3.87 -14.10
C ASP A 250 6.35 -4.48 -12.78
N LEU A 251 5.48 -4.42 -11.78
CA LEU A 251 5.75 -4.89 -10.43
C LEU A 251 5.58 -6.41 -10.27
N VAL A 252 5.01 -7.11 -11.27
CA VAL A 252 5.01 -8.57 -11.28
C VAL A 252 6.40 -9.09 -11.62
N SER A 253 7.05 -8.49 -12.62
CA SER A 253 8.41 -8.86 -13.03
C SER A 253 9.52 -8.09 -12.29
N GLY A 254 9.18 -7.04 -11.52
CA GLY A 254 10.17 -6.17 -10.87
C GLY A 254 11.01 -5.41 -11.89
N ARG A 255 10.39 -4.96 -12.99
CA ARG A 255 11.08 -4.30 -14.11
C ARG A 255 10.52 -2.90 -14.32
N ALA A 256 11.41 -1.91 -14.35
CA ALA A 256 11.09 -0.57 -14.86
C ALA A 256 11.87 -0.30 -16.14
N THR A 257 11.21 0.24 -17.16
CA THR A 257 11.82 0.66 -18.42
C THR A 257 11.55 2.12 -18.68
N MET A 258 12.56 2.81 -19.22
CA MET A 258 12.46 4.21 -19.62
C MET A 258 12.77 4.30 -21.11
N SER A 259 11.96 5.05 -21.85
CA SER A 259 12.19 5.35 -23.26
C SER A 259 12.12 6.85 -23.52
N ARG A 260 12.96 7.34 -24.42
CA ARG A 260 12.97 8.74 -24.88
C ARG A 260 12.89 8.74 -26.40
N SER A 261 12.04 9.55 -26.99
CA SER A 261 12.03 9.72 -28.44
C SER A 261 13.11 10.73 -28.84
N GLN A 262 14.15 10.28 -29.55
CA GLN A 262 15.02 11.20 -30.29
C GLN A 262 14.35 11.49 -31.64
N ALA A 263 13.46 12.47 -31.69
CA ALA A 263 13.02 12.99 -32.97
C ALA A 263 14.19 13.78 -33.61
N ARG A 264 15.07 13.10 -34.35
CA ARG A 264 15.89 13.77 -35.37
C ARG A 264 14.97 14.07 -36.54
N LEU A 265 14.74 15.36 -36.79
CA LEU A 265 13.90 15.97 -37.83
C LEU A 265 14.32 15.66 -39.28
N GLY A 266 14.96 14.53 -39.55
CA GLY A 266 15.69 14.28 -40.80
C GLY A 266 15.17 13.17 -41.73
N THR A 267 14.37 12.20 -41.27
CA THR A 267 13.95 11.10 -42.17
C THR A 267 12.69 10.40 -41.70
N MET A 268 11.61 10.54 -42.48
CA MET A 268 10.34 9.79 -42.44
C MET A 268 10.51 8.29 -42.80
N GLY A 269 11.58 7.63 -42.33
CA GLY A 269 11.93 6.27 -42.74
C GLY A 269 12.21 5.35 -41.55
N ARG A 270 11.27 4.42 -41.30
CA ARG A 270 11.42 3.19 -40.48
C ARG A 270 11.65 3.41 -38.98
N TRP A 271 10.55 3.63 -38.27
CA TRP A 271 10.48 3.55 -36.82
C TRP A 271 10.44 2.09 -36.35
N GLN A 272 11.61 1.49 -36.19
CA GLN A 272 11.87 0.40 -35.23
C GLN A 272 13.33 0.55 -34.78
N ALA A 273 13.60 1.58 -33.98
CA ALA A 273 14.86 1.67 -33.25
C ALA A 273 14.80 0.66 -32.11
N ARG A 274 15.73 -0.30 -32.15
CA ARG A 274 15.91 -1.38 -31.18
C ARG A 274 15.93 -0.82 -29.76
N ILE A 275 14.98 -1.24 -28.93
CA ILE A 275 15.13 -1.25 -27.47
C ILE A 275 16.14 -2.36 -27.19
N ALA A 276 17.41 -2.00 -27.10
CA ALA A 276 18.45 -2.89 -26.61
C ALA A 276 19.46 -2.04 -25.86
N ASP A 277 19.28 -1.95 -24.55
CA ASP A 277 20.36 -2.12 -23.59
C ASP A 277 19.75 -2.62 -22.27
N GLY A 278 20.06 -3.88 -21.92
CA GLY A 278 20.08 -4.34 -20.53
C GLY A 278 18.83 -4.99 -19.93
N ALA A 279 17.96 -5.67 -20.67
CA ALA A 279 17.03 -6.61 -20.04
C ALA A 279 17.70 -7.98 -19.88
N ALA A 280 18.42 -8.19 -18.79
CA ALA A 280 18.65 -9.56 -18.33
C ALA A 280 17.27 -10.13 -17.97
N ALA A 281 16.77 -11.07 -18.78
CA ALA A 281 15.62 -11.87 -18.41
C ALA A 281 15.99 -12.69 -17.18
N VAL A 282 15.49 -12.27 -16.01
CA VAL A 282 15.58 -13.05 -14.78
C VAL A 282 14.34 -13.94 -14.71
N ASP A 283 14.62 -15.24 -14.69
CA ASP A 283 13.79 -16.36 -14.27
C ASP A 283 12.57 -15.97 -13.39
N PRO A 284 11.33 -16.31 -13.79
CA PRO A 284 10.08 -15.92 -13.11
C PRO A 284 9.83 -16.68 -11.80
N ARG A 285 10.87 -17.15 -11.11
CA ARG A 285 10.70 -17.68 -9.76
C ARG A 285 10.11 -16.58 -8.87
N HIS A 286 8.97 -16.87 -8.25
CA HIS A 286 8.27 -16.04 -7.27
C HIS A 286 9.28 -15.29 -6.38
N ARG A 287 9.54 -14.04 -6.70
CA ARG A 287 10.26 -13.16 -5.79
C ARG A 287 9.24 -12.72 -4.74
N PRO A 288 9.50 -12.91 -3.44
CA PRO A 288 8.67 -12.32 -2.41
C PRO A 288 8.59 -10.81 -2.67
N ASP A 289 7.38 -10.24 -2.60
CA ASP A 289 7.20 -8.80 -2.78
C ASP A 289 8.06 -8.06 -1.74
N PRO A 290 9.10 -7.31 -2.16
CA PRO A 290 10.05 -6.68 -1.23
C PRO A 290 9.43 -5.51 -0.47
N SER A 291 8.31 -4.97 -0.94
CA SER A 291 7.73 -3.73 -0.45
C SER A 291 7.13 -3.87 0.96
N PHE A 292 6.63 -5.05 1.34
CA PHE A 292 6.12 -5.30 2.70
C PHE A 292 7.23 -5.21 3.76
N GLU A 293 8.37 -5.85 3.50
CA GLU A 293 9.50 -5.80 4.43
C GLU A 293 10.08 -4.39 4.51
N ALA A 294 10.21 -3.72 3.36
CA ALA A 294 10.69 -2.34 3.33
C ALA A 294 9.75 -1.38 4.08
N ALA A 295 8.43 -1.53 3.95
CA ALA A 295 7.44 -0.74 4.67
C ALA A 295 7.51 -0.96 6.19
N LEU A 296 7.55 -2.22 6.65
CA LEU A 296 7.68 -2.53 8.08
C LEU A 296 9.03 -2.11 8.65
N SER A 297 10.12 -2.30 7.91
CA SER A 297 11.46 -1.87 8.33
C SER A 297 11.53 -0.35 8.47
N HIS A 298 10.93 0.40 7.54
CA HIS A 298 10.79 1.84 7.64
C HIS A 298 10.00 2.22 8.89
N PHE A 299 8.81 1.63 9.09
CA PHE A 299 7.98 1.88 10.27
C PHE A 299 8.75 1.65 11.58
N VAL A 300 9.41 0.51 11.73
CA VAL A 300 10.20 0.18 12.93
C VAL A 300 11.33 1.19 13.15
N THR A 301 11.99 1.62 12.06
CA THR A 301 13.08 2.60 12.14
C THR A 301 12.58 3.96 12.64
N VAL A 302 11.49 4.48 12.07
CA VAL A 302 10.92 5.78 12.50
C VAL A 302 10.28 5.70 13.88
N ALA A 303 9.65 4.56 14.23
CA ALA A 303 9.08 4.32 15.55
C ALA A 303 10.15 4.32 16.65
N ALA A 304 11.36 3.86 16.31
CA ALA A 304 12.53 3.93 17.20
C ALA A 304 13.22 5.32 17.23
N GLY A 305 12.66 6.33 16.56
CA GLY A 305 13.24 7.67 16.44
C GLY A 305 14.44 7.77 15.50
N GLY A 306 14.67 6.74 14.68
CA GLY A 306 15.72 6.73 13.65
C GLY A 306 15.30 7.46 12.38
N ASP A 307 16.30 7.87 11.59
CA ASP A 307 16.10 8.38 10.24
C ASP A 307 16.32 7.25 9.22
N PRO A 308 15.28 6.75 8.54
CA PRO A 308 15.41 5.74 7.51
C PRO A 308 16.11 6.32 6.26
N ALA A 309 17.39 5.95 6.07
CA ALA A 309 18.22 6.38 4.96
C ALA A 309 17.51 6.24 3.59
N GLY A 310 17.34 7.36 2.87
CA GLY A 310 16.83 7.39 1.50
C GLY A 310 15.44 6.78 1.30
N SER A 311 14.58 6.82 2.32
CA SER A 311 13.36 6.02 2.33
C SER A 311 12.15 6.69 1.65
N ALA A 312 11.21 5.86 1.22
CA ALA A 312 9.91 6.28 0.74
C ALA A 312 9.28 7.29 1.69
N VAL A 313 8.56 8.30 1.18
CA VAL A 313 7.65 9.06 2.06
C VAL A 313 6.51 8.11 2.41
N PRO A 314 6.37 7.69 3.68
CA PRO A 314 5.35 6.72 4.05
C PRO A 314 3.96 7.32 3.82
N ALA A 315 2.97 6.46 3.60
CA ALA A 315 1.59 6.90 3.62
C ALA A 315 1.17 7.15 5.07
N ASP A 316 1.02 8.42 5.44
CA ASP A 316 0.43 8.78 6.73
C ASP A 316 -1.10 8.59 6.72
N PHE A 317 -1.74 8.91 7.84
CA PHE A 317 -3.20 8.77 7.96
C PHE A 317 -3.96 9.70 7.01
N ARG A 318 -3.43 10.87 6.66
CA ARG A 318 -4.09 11.79 5.70
C ARG A 318 -4.09 11.19 4.30
N VAL A 319 -2.98 10.57 3.90
CA VAL A 319 -2.89 9.84 2.64
C VAL A 319 -3.91 8.70 2.59
N GLY A 320 -3.97 7.86 3.63
CA GLY A 320 -4.90 6.74 3.69
C GLY A 320 -6.37 7.18 3.67
N ALA A 321 -6.72 8.23 4.42
CA ALA A 321 -8.06 8.81 4.43
C ALA A 321 -8.47 9.33 3.05
N ARG A 322 -7.58 10.07 2.37
CA ARG A 322 -7.85 10.61 1.04
C ARG A 322 -8.10 9.51 0.01
N ALA A 323 -7.28 8.47 -0.01
CA ALA A 323 -7.46 7.35 -0.95
C ALA A 323 -8.81 6.67 -0.75
N MET A 324 -9.26 6.50 0.50
CA MET A 324 -10.57 5.95 0.81
C MET A 324 -11.71 6.88 0.35
N THR A 325 -11.67 8.17 0.70
CA THR A 325 -12.71 9.14 0.31
C THR A 325 -12.88 9.19 -1.20
N LEU A 326 -11.78 9.25 -1.95
CA LEU A 326 -11.78 9.30 -3.41
C LEU A 326 -12.45 8.08 -4.07
N LEU A 327 -12.20 6.88 -3.53
CA LEU A 327 -12.79 5.66 -4.09
C LEU A 327 -14.26 5.52 -3.74
N ARG A 328 -14.66 5.96 -2.55
CA ARG A 328 -16.06 5.93 -2.14
C ARG A 328 -16.89 6.89 -2.98
N SER A 329 -16.42 8.12 -3.18
CA SER A 329 -17.10 9.11 -4.05
C SER A 329 -17.17 8.68 -5.51
N ALA A 330 -16.32 7.77 -5.97
CA ALA A 330 -16.33 7.26 -7.33
C ALA A 330 -17.43 6.21 -7.58
N LEU A 331 -17.97 5.63 -6.51
CA LEU A 331 -18.97 4.56 -6.54
C LEU A 331 -20.39 5.05 -6.23
N ASP A 332 -20.53 6.26 -5.70
CA ASP A 332 -21.80 6.95 -5.43
C ASP A 332 -22.35 7.63 -6.71
#